data_AF-A0A3M1RDL4-F1
#
_entry.id   AF-A0A3M1RDL4-F1
#
_cell.length_a   1.000
_cell.length_b   1.000
_cell.length_c   1.000
_cell.angle_alpha   90.00
_cell.angle_beta   90.00
_cell.angle_gamma   90.00
#
_symmetry.space_group_name_H-M   'P 1'
#
loop_
_entity.id
_entity.type
_entity.pdbx_description
1 polymer ?
#
loop_
_entity_poly.entity_id
_entity_poly.type
_entity_poly.pdbx_seq_one_letter_code
_entity_poly.pdbx_strand_id
1 'polypeptide(L)'
;MKFLTRQVGVVVAIVGCLLGATGESAAQVAALPEGPGLSARHPGDRGIDRDSAVLFADDFEEGDLDAIARRWGEMSNKGGRVVRLVEDDPLGKPGRAIEMTSTLGENTGGHLYTRLKRPVETVFARFYVKFPPDTGYVHHFVHLGGYNPPTPWPQG
;
A
#
# COMPACT_ATOMS: atom_id res chain seq x y z
N MET A 1 -39.54 -26.94 -19.64
CA MET A 1 -39.17 -28.21 -20.27
C MET A 1 -37.85 -28.70 -19.71
N LYS A 2 -37.83 -29.95 -19.25
CA LYS A 2 -36.66 -30.65 -18.71
C LYS A 2 -35.91 -31.27 -19.89
N PHE A 3 -34.62 -31.00 -20.04
CA PHE A 3 -33.75 -31.78 -20.92
C PHE A 3 -32.78 -32.58 -20.06
N LEU A 4 -33.11 -33.85 -19.95
CA LEU A 4 -32.30 -34.92 -19.40
C LEU A 4 -31.72 -35.67 -20.60
N THR A 5 -30.41 -35.64 -20.85
CA THR A 5 -29.82 -36.67 -21.72
C THR A 5 -28.33 -36.93 -21.45
N ARG A 6 -28.13 -38.12 -20.88
CA ARG A 6 -27.03 -39.09 -21.06
C ARG A 6 -25.60 -38.70 -20.67
N GLN A 7 -25.22 -39.27 -19.53
CA GLN A 7 -23.85 -39.69 -19.23
C GLN A 7 -23.30 -40.60 -20.33
N VAL A 8 -22.07 -40.31 -20.75
CA VAL A 8 -21.16 -41.27 -21.37
C VAL A 8 -19.96 -41.36 -20.44
N GLY A 9 -19.77 -42.55 -19.87
CA GLY A 9 -18.65 -42.85 -19.01
C GLY A 9 -17.36 -42.97 -19.81
N VAL A 10 -16.26 -42.48 -19.24
CA VAL A 10 -14.92 -42.93 -19.58
C VAL A 10 -14.29 -43.44 -18.29
N VAL A 11 -14.14 -44.76 -18.21
CA VAL A 11 -13.29 -45.41 -17.21
C VAL A 11 -11.88 -45.39 -17.79
N VAL A 12 -10.99 -44.58 -17.24
CA VAL A 12 -9.55 -44.74 -17.45
C VAL A 12 -8.99 -45.37 -16.20
N ALA A 13 -8.72 -46.67 -16.27
CA ALA A 13 -7.87 -47.34 -15.30
C ALA A 13 -6.42 -47.04 -15.64
N ILE A 14 -5.71 -46.33 -14.76
CA ILE A 14 -4.24 -46.24 -14.82
C ILE A 14 -3.69 -47.13 -13.71
N VAL A 15 -3.12 -48.25 -14.14
CA VAL A 15 -2.29 -49.16 -13.34
C VAL A 15 -1.02 -48.41 -12.93
N GLY A 16 -0.62 -48.58 -11.67
CA GLY A 16 0.38 -47.76 -11.00
C GLY A 16 1.81 -47.89 -11.49
N CYS A 17 2.58 -46.84 -11.20
CA CYS A 17 4.02 -46.89 -11.04
C CYS A 17 4.36 -46.09 -9.78
N LEU A 18 4.84 -46.79 -8.74
CA LEU A 18 5.41 -46.19 -7.54
C LEU A 18 6.76 -45.56 -7.92
N LEU A 19 6.81 -44.24 -8.02
CA LEU A 19 8.04 -43.47 -8.16
C LEU A 19 7.98 -42.25 -7.23
N GLY A 20 8.90 -42.25 -6.26
CA GLY A 20 9.50 -41.07 -5.64
C GLY A 20 8.58 -39.95 -5.18
N ALA A 21 8.30 -39.93 -3.88
CA ALA A 21 7.87 -38.72 -3.21
C ALA A 21 8.93 -37.62 -3.38
N THR A 22 8.65 -36.65 -4.25
CA THR A 22 9.08 -35.26 -4.04
C THR A 22 7.83 -34.42 -4.18
N GLY A 23 7.02 -34.43 -3.12
CA GLY A 23 6.07 -33.35 -2.94
C GLY A 23 6.89 -32.09 -2.75
N GLU A 24 7.07 -31.30 -3.81
CA GLU A 24 7.22 -29.87 -3.65
C GLU A 24 5.96 -29.42 -2.93
N SER A 25 6.05 -29.35 -1.61
CA SER A 25 5.11 -28.60 -0.81
C SER A 25 5.30 -27.16 -1.27
N ALA A 26 4.48 -26.75 -2.25
CA ALA A 26 4.17 -25.35 -2.42
C ALA A 26 3.74 -24.89 -1.04
N ALA A 27 4.60 -24.13 -0.37
CA ALA A 27 4.26 -23.51 0.89
C ALA A 27 2.93 -22.80 0.62
N GLN A 28 1.84 -23.29 1.23
CA GLN A 28 0.60 -22.55 1.24
C GLN A 28 0.97 -21.23 1.89
N VAL A 29 1.04 -20.18 1.08
CA VAL A 29 1.12 -18.82 1.60
C VAL A 29 -0.12 -18.69 2.46
N ALA A 30 0.07 -18.74 3.77
CA ALA A 30 -1.03 -18.58 4.71
C ALA A 30 -1.76 -17.30 4.30
N ALA A 31 -3.09 -17.37 4.19
CA ALA A 31 -3.88 -16.21 3.86
C ALA A 31 -3.53 -15.08 4.83
N LEU A 32 -3.25 -13.89 4.29
CA LEU A 32 -2.97 -12.73 5.14
C LEU A 32 -4.23 -12.41 5.94
N PRO A 33 -4.10 -11.99 7.21
CA PRO A 33 -5.22 -11.47 7.98
C PRO A 33 -5.93 -10.32 7.23
N GLU A 34 -7.26 -10.37 7.21
CA GLU A 34 -8.12 -9.35 6.60
C GLU A 34 -9.05 -8.69 7.64
N GLY A 35 -9.61 -7.54 7.29
CA GLY A 35 -10.57 -6.79 8.10
C GLY A 35 -9.98 -5.50 8.71
N PRO A 36 -10.69 -4.88 9.67
CA PRO A 36 -10.27 -3.60 10.26
C PRO A 36 -8.89 -3.63 10.93
N GLY A 37 -8.43 -4.81 11.37
CA GLY A 37 -7.13 -5.01 11.97
C GLY A 37 -6.86 -4.05 13.13
N LEU A 38 -5.67 -3.44 13.13
CA LEU A 38 -5.23 -2.50 14.16
C LEU A 38 -6.17 -1.29 14.30
N SER A 39 -6.74 -0.81 13.19
CA SER A 39 -7.56 0.42 13.18
C SER A 39 -8.82 0.32 14.04
N ALA A 40 -9.36 -0.88 14.26
CA ALA A 40 -10.50 -1.09 15.16
C ALA A 40 -10.21 -0.66 16.61
N ARG A 41 -8.93 -0.68 17.03
CA ARG A 41 -8.50 -0.22 18.36
C ARG A 41 -8.26 1.29 18.44
N HIS A 42 -8.21 1.97 17.29
CA HIS A 42 -7.92 3.41 17.17
C HIS A 42 -8.97 4.12 16.33
N PRO A 43 -10.19 4.36 16.86
CA PRO A 43 -11.23 5.08 16.12
C PRO A 43 -10.77 6.49 15.71
N GLY A 44 -10.78 6.75 14.40
CA GLY A 44 -10.26 8.00 13.82
C GLY A 44 -8.75 8.16 14.02
N ASP A 45 -8.02 7.04 14.08
CA ASP A 45 -6.54 6.97 14.18
C ASP A 45 -5.94 7.65 15.41
N ARG A 46 -6.76 8.00 16.40
CA ARG A 46 -6.30 8.65 17.62
C ARG A 46 -5.29 7.79 18.37
N GLY A 47 -4.07 8.31 18.49
CA GLY A 47 -2.96 7.66 19.18
C GLY A 47 -2.43 6.41 18.47
N ILE A 48 -2.78 6.17 17.20
CA ILE A 48 -2.30 5.00 16.46
C ILE A 48 -0.77 5.06 16.28
N ASP A 49 -0.21 6.27 16.16
CA ASP A 49 1.23 6.55 16.07
C ASP A 49 2.03 6.02 17.26
N ARG A 50 1.37 5.81 18.40
CA ARG A 50 1.97 5.32 19.65
C ARG A 50 1.79 3.82 19.85
N ASP A 51 1.02 3.12 19.02
CA ASP A 51 0.90 1.66 19.10
C ASP A 51 2.21 1.00 18.66
N SER A 52 2.72 0.07 19.47
CA SER A 52 3.98 -0.64 19.21
C SER A 52 4.03 -1.40 17.86
N ALA A 53 2.86 -1.77 17.32
CA ALA A 53 2.74 -2.44 16.03
C ALA A 53 2.90 -1.46 14.84
N VAL A 54 2.79 -0.14 15.07
CA VAL A 54 2.95 0.86 14.02
C VAL A 54 4.42 1.15 13.76
N LEU A 55 4.80 1.06 12.49
CA LEU A 55 6.15 1.35 12.02
C LEU A 55 6.31 2.83 11.66
N PHE A 56 5.24 3.41 11.10
CA PHE A 56 5.15 4.80 10.66
C PHE A 56 3.67 5.19 10.54
N ALA A 57 3.33 6.41 10.92
CA ALA A 57 2.03 7.02 10.73
C ALA A 57 2.17 8.54 10.56
N ASP A 58 1.35 9.11 9.71
CA ASP A 58 1.23 10.56 9.53
C ASP A 58 -0.22 10.88 9.15
N ASP A 59 -0.87 11.74 9.94
CA ASP A 59 -2.21 12.25 9.68
C ASP A 59 -2.18 13.65 9.03
N PHE A 60 -0.99 14.22 8.88
CA PHE A 60 -0.74 15.57 8.37
C PHE A 60 -1.40 16.69 9.18
N GLU A 61 -1.88 16.43 10.41
CA GLU A 61 -2.58 17.43 11.23
C GLU A 61 -1.62 18.36 12.00
N GLU A 62 -0.34 17.97 12.13
CA GLU A 62 0.66 18.73 12.88
C GLU A 62 1.83 19.22 12.02
N GLY A 63 2.22 20.49 12.22
CA GLY A 63 3.38 21.09 11.57
C GLY A 63 3.12 21.65 10.17
N ASP A 64 4.16 22.24 9.59
CA ASP A 64 4.23 22.73 8.22
C ASP A 64 4.87 21.70 7.27
N LEU A 65 5.01 22.04 5.98
CA LEU A 65 5.62 21.15 5.00
C LEU A 65 7.05 20.75 5.37
N ASP A 66 7.82 21.63 6.01
CA ASP A 66 9.18 21.31 6.44
C ASP A 66 9.19 20.29 7.58
N ALA A 67 8.24 20.39 8.53
CA ALA A 67 8.07 19.40 9.59
C ALA A 67 7.65 18.04 9.03
N ILE A 68 6.76 18.03 8.03
CA ILE A 68 6.33 16.81 7.33
C ILE A 68 7.51 16.20 6.56
N ALA A 69 8.27 17.00 5.81
CA ALA A 69 9.47 16.55 5.09
C ALA A 69 10.49 15.89 6.02
N ARG A 70 10.72 16.48 7.20
CA ARG A 70 11.59 15.87 8.24
C ARG A 70 11.04 14.56 8.79
N ARG A 71 9.72 14.46 8.98
CA ARG A 71 9.06 13.25 9.51
C ARG A 71 9.18 12.08 8.54
N TRP A 72 8.97 12.33 7.25
CA TRP A 72 9.14 11.33 6.20
C TRP A 72 10.64 11.01 6.00
N GLY A 73 11.48 12.03 5.98
CA GLY A 73 12.94 11.94 5.87
C GLY A 73 13.44 12.35 4.50
N GLU A 74 12.63 12.17 3.44
CA GLU A 74 12.91 12.72 2.12
C GLU A 74 11.60 13.14 1.43
N MET A 75 11.65 14.29 0.75
CA MET A 75 10.53 14.88 0.01
C MET A 75 11.07 15.48 -1.28
N SER A 76 10.45 15.12 -2.41
CA SER A 76 10.62 15.86 -3.65
C SER A 76 9.51 16.89 -3.79
N ASN A 77 9.89 18.17 -3.72
CA ASN A 77 9.01 19.30 -4.03
C ASN A 77 9.74 20.29 -4.95
N LYS A 78 10.00 19.86 -6.19
CA LYS A 78 10.84 20.63 -7.13
C LYS A 78 10.30 22.04 -7.35
N GLY A 79 11.08 23.03 -6.93
CA GLY A 79 10.73 24.45 -7.05
C GLY A 79 9.54 24.88 -6.18
N GLY A 80 9.13 24.09 -5.18
CA GLY A 80 8.05 24.43 -4.25
C GLY A 80 6.66 24.44 -4.86
N ARG A 81 6.44 23.71 -5.96
CA ARG A 81 5.25 23.82 -6.82
C ARG A 81 4.36 22.59 -6.86
N VAL A 82 4.85 21.43 -6.41
CA VAL A 82 4.21 20.12 -6.67
C VAL A 82 3.71 19.43 -5.41
N VAL A 83 4.08 19.92 -4.22
CA VAL A 83 3.56 19.44 -2.93
C VAL A 83 2.98 20.61 -2.14
N ARG A 84 1.75 20.46 -1.68
CA ARG A 84 1.04 21.45 -0.86
C ARG A 84 0.33 20.78 0.32
N LEU A 85 0.33 21.46 1.46
CA LEU A 85 -0.55 21.12 2.57
C LEU A 85 -1.88 21.84 2.35
N VAL A 86 -2.97 21.09 2.31
CA VAL A 86 -4.31 21.60 2.03
C VAL A 86 -5.26 21.24 3.16
N GLU A 87 -6.27 22.07 3.39
CA GLU A 87 -7.45 21.65 4.15
C GLU A 87 -8.26 20.72 3.25
N ASP A 88 -8.54 19.52 3.73
CA ASP A 88 -9.41 18.57 3.02
C ASP A 88 -10.20 17.75 4.03
N ASP A 89 -11.21 17.09 3.52
CA ASP A 89 -12.07 16.23 4.29
C ASP A 89 -12.08 14.81 3.68
N PRO A 90 -11.05 13.99 3.96
CA PRO A 90 -11.01 12.62 3.45
C PRO A 90 -12.03 11.68 4.12
N LEU A 91 -12.67 12.06 5.24
CA LEU A 91 -13.49 11.17 6.10
C LEU A 91 -14.85 11.75 6.54
N GLY A 92 -15.34 12.81 5.92
CA GLY A 92 -16.49 13.60 6.39
C GLY A 92 -16.23 14.46 7.64
N LYS A 93 -14.97 14.73 8.00
CA LYS A 93 -14.49 15.62 9.05
C LYS A 93 -13.42 16.60 8.54
N PRO A 94 -13.44 17.87 8.99
CA PRO A 94 -12.35 18.80 8.72
C PRO A 94 -10.99 18.25 9.16
N GLY A 95 -9.99 18.35 8.28
CA GLY A 95 -8.61 17.96 8.53
C GLY A 95 -7.68 18.53 7.47
N ARG A 96 -6.47 17.97 7.38
CA ARG A 96 -5.46 18.35 6.40
C ARG A 96 -5.01 17.15 5.58
N ALA A 97 -4.55 17.42 4.37
CA ALA A 97 -4.00 16.42 3.47
C ALA A 97 -2.79 16.99 2.71
N ILE A 98 -1.99 16.08 2.17
CA ILE A 98 -0.96 16.44 1.21
C ILE A 98 -1.53 16.33 -0.21
N GLU A 99 -1.62 17.46 -0.89
CA GLU A 99 -1.87 17.53 -2.31
C GLU A 99 -0.54 17.37 -3.06
N MET A 100 -0.51 16.42 -4.00
CA MET A 100 0.60 16.24 -4.93
C MET A 100 0.10 16.37 -6.36
N THR A 101 0.76 17.22 -7.15
CA THR A 101 0.42 17.43 -8.56
C THR A 101 1.54 16.93 -9.45
N SER A 102 1.18 16.40 -10.61
CA SER A 102 2.10 16.16 -11.72
C SER A 102 1.52 16.74 -12.99
N THR A 103 2.38 17.33 -13.84
CA THR A 103 1.94 17.97 -15.09
C THR A 103 2.75 17.40 -16.24
N LEU A 104 2.06 16.68 -17.15
CA LEU A 104 2.69 16.02 -18.29
C LEU A 104 3.47 17.02 -19.15
N GLY A 105 4.74 16.70 -19.43
CA GLY A 105 5.64 17.55 -20.20
C GLY A 105 6.31 18.67 -19.40
N GLU A 106 5.90 18.92 -18.15
CA GLU A 106 6.49 19.96 -17.30
C GLU A 106 7.26 19.39 -16.11
N ASN A 107 6.70 18.39 -15.43
CA ASN A 107 7.29 17.80 -14.22
C ASN A 107 6.86 16.34 -14.02
N THR A 108 7.52 15.64 -13.11
CA THR A 108 7.23 14.26 -12.71
C THR A 108 6.49 14.18 -11.37
N GLY A 109 5.94 15.31 -10.91
CA GLY A 109 5.32 15.47 -9.61
C GLY A 109 6.27 15.47 -8.41
N GLY A 110 5.67 15.36 -7.23
CA GLY A 110 6.37 15.27 -5.94
C GLY A 110 6.20 13.90 -5.30
N HIS A 111 6.98 13.66 -4.24
CA HIS A 111 6.85 12.44 -3.43
C HIS A 111 7.23 12.69 -1.97
N LEU A 112 6.79 11.79 -1.12
CA LEU A 112 7.27 11.61 0.25
C LEU A 112 7.86 10.22 0.37
N TYR A 113 9.03 10.12 1.02
CA TYR A 113 9.73 8.86 1.19
C TYR A 113 10.16 8.68 2.64
N THR A 114 9.91 7.49 3.18
CA THR A 114 10.39 7.10 4.51
C THR A 114 10.90 5.67 4.52
N ARG A 115 11.86 5.42 5.40
CA ARG A 115 12.37 4.08 5.69
C ARG A 115 11.68 3.56 6.95
N LEU A 116 11.32 2.28 6.94
CA LEU A 116 10.83 1.63 8.16
C LEU A 116 11.96 1.59 9.21
N LYS A 117 11.61 1.91 10.46
CA LYS A 117 12.57 2.02 11.57
C LYS A 117 13.26 0.69 11.93
N ARG A 118 12.68 -0.43 11.51
CA ARG A 118 13.16 -1.79 11.76
C ARG A 118 12.75 -2.71 10.60
N PRO A 119 13.52 -3.78 10.32
CA PRO A 119 13.10 -4.82 9.38
C PRO A 119 11.86 -5.55 9.91
N VAL A 120 10.98 -5.94 9.01
CA VAL A 120 9.79 -6.76 9.29
C VAL A 120 9.56 -7.72 8.14
N GLU A 121 9.06 -8.92 8.46
CA GLU A 121 8.69 -9.93 7.45
C GLU A 121 7.36 -9.61 6.76
N THR A 122 6.45 -8.95 7.47
CA THR A 122 5.13 -8.59 6.96
C THR A 122 4.79 -7.17 7.39
N VAL A 123 4.30 -6.38 6.44
CA VAL A 123 3.83 -5.02 6.65
C VAL A 123 2.46 -4.85 5.99
N PHE A 124 1.58 -4.13 6.67
CA PHE A 124 0.30 -3.69 6.13
C PHE A 124 0.37 -2.17 5.98
N ALA A 125 -0.06 -1.66 4.82
CA ALA A 125 -0.16 -0.23 4.57
C ALA A 125 -1.63 0.15 4.40
N ARG A 126 -2.00 1.30 4.98
CA ARG A 126 -3.29 1.94 4.78
C ARG A 126 -3.05 3.42 4.57
N PHE A 127 -3.65 3.97 3.53
CA PHE A 127 -3.63 5.39 3.23
C PHE A 127 -4.98 5.79 2.63
N TYR A 128 -5.35 7.06 2.79
CA TYR A 128 -6.50 7.65 2.13
C TYR A 128 -6.01 8.43 0.92
N VAL A 129 -6.67 8.25 -0.22
CA VAL A 129 -6.36 8.96 -1.46
C VAL A 129 -7.64 9.49 -2.07
N LYS A 130 -7.54 10.71 -2.59
CA LYS A 130 -8.56 11.36 -3.40
C LYS A 130 -7.95 11.77 -4.72
N PHE A 131 -8.58 11.37 -5.81
CA PHE A 131 -8.17 11.74 -7.15
C PHE A 131 -9.10 12.84 -7.67
N PRO A 132 -8.57 13.97 -8.18
CA PRO A 132 -9.41 14.98 -8.82
C PRO A 132 -10.07 14.43 -10.09
N PRO A 133 -11.23 14.98 -10.53
CA PRO A 133 -11.98 14.45 -11.67
C PRO A 133 -11.20 14.38 -12.99
N ASP A 134 -10.18 15.22 -13.15
CA ASP A 134 -9.30 15.35 -14.31
C ASP A 134 -8.01 14.54 -14.17
N THR A 135 -7.93 13.61 -13.21
CA THR A 135 -6.77 12.73 -13.05
C THR A 135 -6.52 11.93 -14.32
N GLY A 136 -5.32 12.09 -14.88
CA GLY A 136 -4.87 11.31 -16.02
C GLY A 136 -4.53 9.86 -15.65
N TYR A 137 -3.85 9.17 -16.57
CA TYR A 137 -3.37 7.81 -16.30
C TYR A 137 -2.27 7.80 -15.21
N VAL A 138 -2.44 6.97 -14.19
CA VAL A 138 -1.47 6.75 -13.11
C VAL A 138 -0.84 5.36 -13.27
N HIS A 139 0.43 5.30 -13.67
CA HIS A 139 1.14 4.04 -13.91
C HIS A 139 1.72 3.42 -12.63
N HIS A 140 2.19 4.26 -11.71
CA HIS A 140 2.68 3.90 -10.38
C HIS A 140 2.19 4.96 -9.39
N PHE A 141 1.68 4.54 -8.24
CA PHE A 141 1.09 5.46 -7.25
C PHE A 141 1.74 5.33 -5.87
N VAL A 142 1.75 4.12 -5.30
CA VAL A 142 2.39 3.85 -4.00
C VAL A 142 3.38 2.70 -4.15
N HIS A 143 4.61 2.92 -3.67
CA HIS A 143 5.65 1.90 -3.62
C HIS A 143 5.92 1.50 -2.16
N LEU A 144 5.77 0.20 -1.90
CA LEU A 144 6.22 -0.43 -0.66
C LEU A 144 7.25 -1.49 -1.07
N GLY A 145 8.48 -1.34 -0.58
CA GLY A 145 9.59 -2.19 -0.98
C GLY A 145 10.60 -2.37 0.14
N GLY A 146 11.58 -3.23 -0.10
CA GLY A 146 12.62 -3.58 0.86
C GLY A 146 14.00 -3.59 0.20
N TYR A 147 14.52 -2.41 -0.13
CA TYR A 147 15.92 -2.31 -0.57
C TYR A 147 16.85 -2.86 0.52
N ASN A 148 17.81 -3.68 0.12
CA ASN A 148 18.83 -4.23 1.01
C ASN A 148 20.22 -4.05 0.37
N PRO A 149 21.03 -3.08 0.82
CA PRO A 149 20.80 -2.19 1.97
C PRO A 149 19.73 -1.11 1.72
N PRO A 150 19.06 -0.59 2.77
CA PRO A 150 18.06 0.47 2.62
C PRO A 150 18.68 1.82 2.25
N THR A 151 18.10 2.53 1.28
CA THR A 151 18.53 3.87 0.85
C THR A 151 17.66 4.98 1.46
N PRO A 152 18.19 6.18 1.75
CA PRO A 152 17.40 7.29 2.26
C PRO A 152 16.61 8.05 1.19
N TRP A 153 16.56 7.54 -0.05
CA TRP A 153 15.78 8.04 -1.18
C TRP A 153 15.12 6.85 -1.92
N PRO A 154 14.00 7.07 -2.65
CA PRO A 154 13.37 6.03 -3.47
C PRO A 154 14.23 5.66 -4.69
N GLN A 155 14.12 4.42 -5.19
CA GLN A 155 14.76 3.97 -6.43
C GLN A 155 13.70 3.56 -7.45
N GLY A 156 13.48 4.38 -8.48
CA GLY A 156 12.45 4.15 -9.50
C GLY A 156 11.39 5.22 -9.48
#